data_AF-A0A935Q724-F1
#
_entry.id   AF-A0A935Q724-F1
#
_cell.length_a   1.000
_cell.length_b   1.000
_cell.length_c   1.000
_cell.angle_alpha   90.00
_cell.angle_beta   90.00
_cell.angle_gamma   90.00
#
_symmetry.space_group_name_H-M   'P 1'
#
loop_
_entity.id
_entity.type
_entity.pdbx_description
1 polymer ?
#
loop_
_entity_poly.entity_id
_entity_poly.type
_entity_poly.pdbx_seq_one_letter_code
_entity_poly.pdbx_strand_id
1 'polypeptide(L)'
;MKKILFSSMLLSAAVVLVIGCNNKSDKKADDKPADTTTVVIPSEKGVKLICKDMGTDSLGIPHYDVYLSADGVQTKIKSVNACNDIAKESYEQYQIPKDAIVACGGWYAGGGDYYYVILKEGKPVVFEGWQEEQQEDEGYHWKEISSNNRP
;
A
#
# COMPACT_ATOMS: atom_id res chain seq x y z
N MET A 1 42.97 -15.93 -14.88
CA MET A 1 43.56 -16.64 -13.72
C MET A 1 43.31 -15.82 -12.46
N LYS A 2 42.51 -16.34 -11.52
CA LYS A 2 42.69 -16.26 -10.06
C LYS A 2 41.45 -16.89 -9.42
N LYS A 3 41.59 -18.16 -9.06
CA LYS A 3 40.68 -18.93 -8.20
C LYS A 3 40.97 -18.48 -6.76
N ILE A 4 39.94 -18.24 -5.96
CA ILE A 4 40.10 -18.14 -4.50
C ILE A 4 39.18 -19.18 -3.89
N LEU A 5 39.83 -20.16 -3.26
CA LEU A 5 39.30 -21.27 -2.49
C LEU A 5 39.09 -20.82 -1.04
N PHE A 6 37.98 -21.22 -0.41
CA PHE A 6 37.90 -21.46 1.04
C PHE A 6 36.91 -22.62 1.24
N SER A 7 37.41 -23.83 1.42
CA SER A 7 37.88 -24.45 2.67
C SER A 7 36.72 -25.03 3.48
N SER A 8 36.55 -26.33 3.28
CA SER A 8 35.76 -27.26 4.09
C SER A 8 36.57 -27.64 5.33
N MET A 9 35.98 -27.65 6.53
CA MET A 9 36.38 -28.59 7.57
C MET A 9 35.43 -28.68 8.78
N LEU A 10 34.98 -29.92 9.02
CA LEU A 10 34.95 -30.67 10.29
C LEU A 10 33.89 -30.39 11.38
N LEU A 11 32.81 -31.17 11.30
CA LEU A 11 32.43 -32.28 12.21
C LEU A 11 32.85 -32.18 13.70
N SER A 12 31.85 -32.14 14.60
CA SER A 12 31.93 -32.76 15.92
C SER A 12 30.53 -33.18 16.40
N ALA A 13 30.39 -34.49 16.61
CA ALA A 13 29.22 -35.12 17.19
C ALA A 13 29.33 -35.11 18.72
N ALA A 14 28.23 -34.87 19.42
CA ALA A 14 28.06 -35.27 20.81
C ALA A 14 26.63 -35.77 21.02
N VAL A 15 26.56 -37.06 21.36
CA VAL A 15 25.38 -37.87 21.67
C VAL A 15 24.97 -37.60 23.12
N VAL A 16 23.67 -37.37 23.38
CA VAL A 16 23.04 -37.73 24.65
C VAL A 16 21.66 -38.33 24.37
N LEU A 17 21.55 -39.64 24.63
CA LEU A 17 20.30 -40.38 24.77
C LEU A 17 19.60 -39.98 26.07
N VAL A 18 18.29 -39.72 26.01
CA VAL A 18 17.40 -40.03 27.12
C VAL A 18 16.14 -40.71 26.59
N ILE A 19 15.89 -41.89 27.12
CA ILE A 19 14.82 -42.84 26.80
C ILE A 19 13.56 -42.43 27.58
N GLY A 20 12.40 -42.43 26.91
CA GLY A 20 11.11 -42.23 27.56
C GLY A 20 9.93 -42.53 26.63
N CYS A 21 9.66 -43.82 26.38
CA CYS A 21 8.45 -44.29 25.71
C CYS A 21 7.37 -44.64 26.75
N ASN A 22 6.16 -44.09 26.62
CA ASN A 22 4.92 -44.80 26.94
C ASN A 22 3.69 -44.09 26.35
N ASN A 23 3.14 -44.66 25.27
CA ASN A 23 1.75 -45.16 25.15
C ASN A 23 1.19 -45.04 23.72
N LYS A 24 0.89 -46.22 23.16
CA LYS A 24 -0.16 -46.61 22.19
C LYS A 24 -0.58 -45.63 21.09
N SER A 25 -0.09 -45.98 19.89
CA SER A 25 -0.81 -46.15 18.61
C SER A 25 -2.06 -45.32 18.32
N ASP A 26 -1.99 -44.47 17.29
CA ASP A 26 -2.64 -44.75 16.01
C ASP A 26 -2.04 -43.92 14.85
N LYS A 27 -2.04 -44.51 13.66
CA LYS A 27 -1.33 -44.07 12.45
C LYS A 27 -2.06 -42.92 11.73
N LYS A 28 -1.35 -41.86 11.32
CA LYS A 28 -1.30 -41.41 9.90
C LYS A 28 -0.41 -40.19 9.66
N ALA A 29 0.38 -40.32 8.59
CA ALA A 29 0.79 -39.31 7.60
C ALA A 29 1.67 -38.13 8.03
N ASP A 30 2.77 -37.99 7.28
CA ASP A 30 3.54 -36.78 7.06
C ASP A 30 2.68 -35.51 7.04
N ASP A 31 3.08 -34.52 7.83
CA ASP A 31 3.47 -33.23 7.24
C ASP A 31 4.23 -32.38 8.27
N LYS A 32 5.42 -31.97 7.85
CA LYS A 32 6.25 -30.95 8.50
C LYS A 32 5.45 -29.65 8.57
N PRO A 33 5.23 -29.03 9.75
CA PRO A 33 4.81 -27.65 9.78
C PRO A 33 5.97 -26.84 9.23
N ALA A 34 5.78 -26.33 8.01
CA ALA A 34 6.57 -25.23 7.50
C ALA A 34 6.51 -24.11 8.53
N ASP A 35 7.71 -23.70 8.96
CA ASP A 35 7.97 -22.43 9.63
C ASP A 35 7.30 -21.33 8.81
N THR A 36 6.05 -21.04 9.17
CA THR A 36 5.24 -20.00 8.58
C THR A 36 5.69 -18.74 9.28
N THR A 37 6.77 -18.17 8.76
CA THR A 37 7.11 -16.76 8.97
C THR A 37 5.84 -15.97 8.71
N THR A 38 5.24 -15.46 9.78
CA THR A 38 4.04 -14.65 9.73
C THR A 38 4.45 -13.34 9.08
N VAL A 39 4.27 -13.25 7.77
CA VAL A 39 4.39 -11.99 7.04
C VAL A 39 3.32 -11.08 7.63
N VAL A 40 3.75 -10.10 8.40
CA VAL A 40 2.87 -9.05 8.94
C VAL A 40 2.47 -8.19 7.74
N ILE A 41 1.42 -8.60 7.02
CA ILE A 41 0.78 -7.79 5.99
C ILE A 41 0.15 -6.62 6.73
N PRO A 42 0.53 -5.35 6.45
CA PRO A 42 -0.11 -4.21 7.09
C PRO A 42 -1.60 -4.26 6.78
N SER A 43 -2.39 -4.12 7.83
CA SER A 43 -3.83 -4.23 7.69
C SER A 43 -4.35 -3.03 6.90
N GLU A 44 -5.09 -3.31 5.83
CA GLU A 44 -5.85 -2.32 5.05
C GLU A 44 -6.66 -1.36 5.92
N LYS A 45 -7.08 -1.80 7.11
CA LYS A 45 -7.87 -1.03 8.08
C LYS A 45 -7.20 0.26 8.58
N GLY A 46 -5.88 0.40 8.47
CA GLY A 46 -5.14 1.57 8.95
C GLY A 46 -4.92 2.66 7.90
N VAL A 47 -5.18 2.38 6.62
CA VAL A 47 -4.84 3.27 5.51
C VAL A 47 -6.04 4.15 5.16
N LYS A 48 -5.82 5.48 5.11
CA LYS A 48 -6.83 6.46 4.72
C LYS A 48 -6.23 7.55 3.84
N LEU A 49 -7.04 8.07 2.92
CA LEU A 49 -6.82 9.39 2.33
C LEU A 49 -7.71 10.38 3.08
N ILE A 50 -7.20 11.58 3.35
CA ILE A 50 -7.90 12.61 4.10
C ILE A 50 -7.91 13.88 3.27
N CYS A 51 -9.10 14.33 2.90
CA CYS A 51 -9.35 15.65 2.33
C CYS A 51 -9.51 16.67 3.46
N LYS A 52 -8.48 17.47 3.73
CA LYS A 52 -8.55 18.54 4.72
C LYS A 52 -8.93 19.85 4.05
N ASP A 53 -10.11 20.37 4.37
CA ASP A 53 -10.54 21.70 3.96
C ASP A 53 -9.62 22.79 4.56
N MET A 54 -9.06 23.62 3.69
CA MET A 54 -8.18 24.74 4.02
C MET A 54 -8.87 26.10 3.84
N GLY A 55 -10.16 26.09 3.49
CA GLY A 55 -10.99 27.25 3.25
C GLY A 55 -10.98 27.71 1.80
N THR A 56 -11.31 28.97 1.61
CA THR A 56 -11.46 29.59 0.30
C THR A 56 -10.63 30.87 0.26
N ASP A 57 -9.96 31.15 -0.85
CA ASP A 57 -9.21 32.40 -1.01
C ASP A 57 -10.09 33.60 -1.37
N SER A 58 -9.48 34.77 -1.57
CA SER A 58 -10.18 36.02 -1.90
C SER A 58 -10.95 35.99 -3.21
N LEU A 59 -10.67 35.03 -4.10
CA LEU A 59 -11.34 34.86 -5.38
C LEU A 59 -12.47 33.84 -5.30
N GLY A 60 -12.74 33.26 -4.13
CA GLY A 60 -13.75 32.21 -4.00
C GLY A 60 -13.24 30.82 -4.41
N ILE A 61 -11.92 30.63 -4.55
CA ILE A 61 -11.35 29.34 -4.94
C ILE A 61 -11.17 28.48 -3.68
N PRO A 62 -11.81 27.30 -3.58
CA PRO A 62 -11.62 26.37 -2.48
C PRO A 62 -10.22 25.73 -2.52
N HIS A 63 -9.67 25.47 -1.34
CA HIS A 63 -8.37 24.83 -1.17
C HIS A 63 -8.50 23.65 -0.22
N TYR A 64 -7.92 22.52 -0.61
CA TYR A 64 -7.84 21.31 0.19
C TYR A 64 -6.41 20.81 0.22
N ASP A 65 -6.04 20.19 1.34
CA ASP A 65 -4.83 19.38 1.43
C ASP A 65 -5.21 17.89 1.49
N VAL A 66 -4.61 17.09 0.62
CA VAL A 66 -4.73 15.63 0.62
C VAL A 66 -3.63 15.04 1.49
N TYR A 67 -3.98 14.21 2.46
CA TYR A 67 -3.04 13.47 3.30
C TYR A 67 -3.23 11.96 3.14
N LEU A 68 -2.13 11.22 3.11
CA LEU A 68 -2.12 9.79 3.38
C LEU A 68 -1.95 9.59 4.89
N SER A 69 -2.89 8.89 5.52
CA SER A 69 -2.75 8.40 6.89
C SER A 69 -2.50 6.90 6.86
N ALA A 70 -1.36 6.46 7.38
CA ALA A 70 -1.03 5.03 7.53
C ALA A 70 -0.25 4.83 8.83
N ASP A 71 -0.59 3.78 9.58
CA ASP A 71 0.08 3.42 10.84
C ASP A 71 0.20 4.58 11.85
N GLY A 72 -0.82 5.44 11.88
CA GLY A 72 -0.87 6.62 12.76
C GLY A 72 -0.03 7.81 12.31
N VAL A 73 0.68 7.71 11.18
CA VAL A 73 1.44 8.81 10.57
C VAL A 73 0.62 9.43 9.44
N GLN A 74 0.55 10.77 9.41
CA GLN A 74 -0.04 11.53 8.30
C GLN A 74 1.04 12.22 7.49
N THR A 75 1.02 11.99 6.19
CA THR A 75 1.93 12.62 5.23
C THR A 75 1.11 13.38 4.20
N LYS A 76 1.39 14.68 4.04
CA LYS A 76 0.77 15.50 3.00
C LYS A 76 1.20 14.99 1.63
N ILE A 77 0.23 14.77 0.76
CA ILE A 77 0.44 14.33 -0.62
C ILE A 77 0.47 15.55 -1.53
N LYS A 78 -0.59 16.36 -1.52
CA LYS A 78 -0.74 17.51 -2.42
C LYS A 78 -1.80 18.50 -1.92
N SER A 79 -1.76 19.73 -2.44
CA SER A 79 -2.85 20.71 -2.30
C SER A 79 -3.65 20.75 -3.62
N VAL A 80 -4.97 20.76 -3.52
CA VAL A 80 -5.91 20.68 -4.65
C VAL A 80 -7.11 21.60 -4.43
N ASN A 81 -7.94 21.79 -5.46
CA ASN A 81 -9.11 22.68 -5.37
C ASN A 81 -10.45 21.95 -5.14
N ALA A 82 -10.48 20.63 -5.26
CA ALA A 82 -11.64 19.83 -4.84
C ALA A 82 -11.16 18.48 -4.30
N CYS A 83 -11.77 18.00 -3.22
CA CYS A 83 -11.41 16.73 -2.62
C CYS A 83 -12.56 16.19 -1.78
N ASN A 84 -13.10 15.06 -2.20
CA ASN A 84 -14.12 14.30 -1.49
C ASN A 84 -13.77 12.81 -1.54
N ASP A 85 -14.25 12.05 -0.56
CA ASP A 85 -14.13 10.59 -0.58
C ASP A 85 -14.87 10.03 -1.81
N ILE A 86 -14.21 9.09 -2.51
CA ILE A 86 -14.83 8.36 -3.62
C ILE A 86 -15.27 7.01 -3.08
N ALA A 87 -16.57 6.73 -3.19
CA ALA A 87 -17.12 5.45 -2.76
C ALA A 87 -16.60 4.30 -3.65
N LYS A 88 -16.42 3.11 -3.08
CA LYS A 88 -15.84 1.95 -3.78
C LYS A 88 -16.69 1.52 -4.97
N GLU A 89 -18.00 1.72 -4.88
CA GLU A 89 -18.97 1.46 -5.94
C GLU A 89 -18.77 2.37 -7.16
N SER A 90 -18.13 3.52 -6.98
CA SER A 90 -17.84 4.48 -8.03
C SER A 90 -16.47 4.28 -8.69
N TYR A 91 -15.58 3.45 -8.14
CA TYR A 91 -14.19 3.32 -8.60
C TYR A 91 -14.05 3.09 -10.11
N GLU A 92 -14.91 2.25 -10.69
CA GLU A 92 -14.87 1.94 -12.13
C GLU A 92 -15.10 3.18 -13.01
N GLN A 93 -15.91 4.14 -12.56
CA GLN A 93 -16.15 5.41 -13.27
C GLN A 93 -14.90 6.29 -13.34
N TYR A 94 -14.00 6.14 -12.36
CA TYR A 94 -12.74 6.86 -12.27
C TYR A 94 -11.56 6.03 -12.78
N GLN A 95 -11.81 4.84 -13.36
CA GLN A 95 -10.76 3.89 -13.74
C GLN A 95 -9.84 3.50 -12.57
N ILE A 96 -10.35 3.58 -11.34
CA ILE A 96 -9.65 3.15 -10.11
C ILE A 96 -9.78 1.63 -10.01
N PRO A 97 -8.70 0.89 -9.72
CA PRO A 97 -8.75 -0.56 -9.66
C PRO A 97 -9.53 -1.04 -8.41
N LYS A 98 -10.20 -2.19 -8.54
CA LYS A 98 -11.10 -2.73 -7.48
C LYS A 98 -10.39 -3.08 -6.17
N ASP A 99 -9.09 -3.34 -6.24
CA ASP A 99 -8.21 -3.62 -5.11
C ASP A 99 -7.69 -2.36 -4.41
N ALA A 100 -8.01 -1.16 -4.91
CA ALA A 100 -7.77 0.07 -4.16
C ALA A 100 -8.49 0.02 -2.79
N ILE A 101 -7.75 0.44 -1.77
CA ILE A 101 -8.17 0.44 -0.38
C ILE A 101 -9.10 1.63 -0.12
N VAL A 102 -8.66 2.80 -0.57
CA VAL A 102 -9.31 4.11 -0.39
C VAL A 102 -9.02 4.99 -1.61
N ALA A 103 -9.94 5.88 -1.92
CA ALA A 103 -9.76 6.89 -2.94
C ALA A 103 -10.46 8.19 -2.57
N CYS A 104 -9.92 9.30 -3.06
CA CYS A 104 -10.52 10.63 -2.94
C CYS A 104 -10.18 11.47 -4.17
N GLY A 105 -10.92 12.54 -4.40
CA GLY A 105 -10.63 13.47 -5.48
C GLY A 105 -11.79 14.42 -5.71
N GLY A 106 -11.67 15.25 -6.73
CA GLY A 106 -12.73 16.17 -7.09
C GLY A 106 -12.43 16.95 -8.36
N TRP A 107 -13.51 17.49 -8.91
CA TRP A 107 -13.48 18.35 -10.10
C TRP A 107 -13.68 19.80 -9.70
N TYR A 108 -12.85 20.69 -10.22
CA TYR A 108 -12.96 22.12 -10.03
C TYR A 108 -12.53 22.88 -11.29
N ALA A 109 -13.37 23.83 -11.72
CA ALA A 109 -13.08 24.78 -12.81
C ALA A 109 -12.48 24.16 -14.08
N GLY A 110 -12.95 22.97 -14.46
CA GLY A 110 -12.56 22.28 -15.69
C GLY A 110 -11.34 21.37 -15.57
N GLY A 111 -10.84 21.13 -14.36
CA GLY A 111 -9.83 20.11 -14.08
C GLY A 111 -10.20 19.29 -12.85
N GLY A 112 -9.68 18.07 -12.75
CA GLY A 112 -9.86 17.23 -11.58
C GLY A 112 -8.58 16.54 -11.18
N ASP A 113 -8.35 16.49 -9.86
CA ASP A 113 -7.27 15.74 -9.23
C ASP A 113 -7.87 14.57 -8.45
N TYR A 114 -7.33 13.38 -8.66
CA TYR A 114 -7.84 12.15 -8.07
C TYR A 114 -6.70 11.31 -7.50
N TYR A 115 -6.99 10.58 -6.42
CA TYR A 115 -6.02 9.80 -5.68
C TYR A 115 -6.62 8.48 -5.25
N TYR A 116 -5.83 7.40 -5.32
CA TYR A 116 -6.17 6.14 -4.67
C TYR A 116 -4.94 5.48 -4.06
N VAL A 117 -5.16 4.51 -3.18
CA VAL A 117 -4.09 3.75 -2.52
C VAL A 117 -4.27 2.26 -2.76
N ILE A 118 -3.21 1.57 -3.14
CA ILE A 118 -3.11 0.10 -3.13
C ILE A 118 -1.97 -0.34 -2.20
N LEU A 119 -1.99 -1.61 -1.78
CA LEU A 119 -0.84 -2.22 -1.11
C LEU A 119 0.07 -2.87 -2.13
N LYS A 120 1.33 -2.43 -2.20
CA LYS A 120 2.41 -3.16 -2.89
C LYS A 120 3.39 -3.69 -1.86
N GLU A 121 3.60 -5.01 -1.84
CA GLU A 121 4.50 -5.67 -0.87
C GLU A 121 4.19 -5.29 0.59
N GLY A 122 2.91 -5.08 0.91
CA GLY A 122 2.51 -4.60 2.23
C GLY A 122 3.00 -3.18 2.52
N LYS A 123 3.00 -2.28 1.54
CA LYS A 123 3.21 -0.84 1.77
C LYS A 123 2.14 -0.06 1.03
N PRO A 124 1.56 0.97 1.65
CA PRO A 124 0.62 1.85 0.96
C PRO A 124 1.35 2.62 -0.14
N VAL A 125 0.85 2.51 -1.36
CA VAL A 125 1.36 3.22 -2.54
C VAL A 125 0.25 4.08 -3.09
N VAL A 126 0.52 5.38 -3.22
CA VAL A 126 -0.45 6.36 -3.70
C VAL A 126 -0.33 6.49 -5.22
N PHE A 127 -1.48 6.51 -5.88
CA PHE A 127 -1.60 6.86 -7.28
C PHE A 127 -2.32 8.20 -7.38
N GLU A 128 -1.80 9.06 -8.26
CA GLU A 128 -2.39 10.34 -8.63
C GLU A 128 -2.87 10.25 -10.08
N GLY A 129 -4.06 10.74 -10.35
CA GLY A 129 -4.63 10.84 -11.67
C GLY A 129 -5.26 12.21 -11.85
N TRP A 130 -5.33 12.65 -13.10
CA TRP A 130 -5.96 13.91 -13.44
C TRP A 130 -6.78 13.77 -14.72
N GLN A 131 -7.75 14.67 -14.86
CA GLN A 131 -8.57 14.85 -16.05
C GLN A 131 -8.85 16.35 -16.23
N GLU A 132 -8.92 16.83 -17.47
CA GLU A 132 -9.22 18.23 -17.83
C GLU A 132 -10.28 18.31 -18.94
N GLU A 133 -11.05 19.39 -19.03
CA GLU A 133 -12.08 19.57 -20.08
C GLU A 133 -11.50 19.62 -21.49
N GLN A 134 -10.25 20.10 -21.62
CA GLN A 134 -9.59 20.32 -22.91
C GLN A 134 -8.62 19.21 -23.29
N GLN A 135 -8.61 18.09 -22.56
CA GLN A 135 -7.73 16.97 -22.89
C GLN A 135 -8.13 16.32 -24.22
N GLU A 136 -7.13 15.88 -25.00
CA GLU A 136 -7.34 15.27 -26.32
C GLU A 136 -7.56 13.75 -26.24
N ASP A 137 -7.11 13.11 -25.16
CA ASP A 137 -7.23 11.68 -24.90
C ASP A 137 -8.29 11.37 -23.82
N GLU A 138 -8.75 10.12 -23.79
CA GLU A 138 -9.82 9.71 -22.87
C GLU A 138 -9.27 9.15 -21.55
N GLY A 139 -9.99 9.45 -20.46
CA GLY A 139 -9.78 8.81 -19.16
C GLY A 139 -8.89 9.58 -18.21
N TYR A 140 -8.36 8.85 -17.23
CA TYR A 140 -7.61 9.39 -16.10
C TYR A 140 -6.13 9.04 -16.23
N HIS A 141 -5.28 10.06 -16.10
CA HIS A 141 -3.84 9.94 -16.31
C HIS A 141 -3.12 9.44 -15.06
N TRP A 142 -3.42 8.20 -14.66
CA TRP A 142 -2.91 7.60 -13.44
C TRP A 142 -1.40 7.38 -13.48
N LYS A 143 -0.72 7.81 -12.41
CA LYS A 143 0.69 7.52 -12.14
C LYS A 143 0.90 7.23 -10.66
N GLU A 144 1.85 6.36 -10.37
CA GLU A 144 2.33 6.15 -9.00
C GLU A 144 3.11 7.39 -8.54
N ILE A 145 2.89 7.83 -7.30
CA ILE A 145 3.62 8.94 -6.69
C ILE A 145 4.27 8.54 -5.37
N SER A 146 5.46 9.07 -5.14
CA SER A 146 6.14 8.94 -3.84
C SER A 146 5.45 9.83 -2.81
N SER A 147 5.09 9.27 -1.66
CA SER A 147 4.57 10.02 -0.52
C SER A 147 5.62 10.95 0.12
N ASN A 148 6.88 10.92 -0.34
CA ASN A 148 7.98 11.74 0.18
C ASN A 148 8.23 13.04 -0.59
N ASN A 149 7.29 13.54 -1.39
CA ASN A 149 7.49 14.78 -2.14
C ASN A 149 7.41 16.00 -1.20
N ARG A 150 8.51 16.27 -0.51
CA ARG A 150 8.77 17.53 0.19
C ARG A 150 9.01 18.60 -0.88
N PRO A 151 8.34 19.77 -0.82
CA PRO A 151 8.56 20.85 -1.78
C PRO A 151 10.01 21.35 -1.76
#